data_AF-A0A6P1YI60-F1
#
_entry.id   AF-A0A6P1YI60-F1
#
_cell.length_a   1.000
_cell.length_b   1.000
_cell.length_c   1.000
_cell.angle_alpha   90.00
_cell.angle_beta   90.00
_cell.angle_gamma   90.00
#
_symmetry.space_group_name_H-M   'P 1'
#
loop_
_entity.id
_entity.type
_entity.pdbx_description
1 polymer ?
#
loop_
_entity_poly.entity_id
_entity_poly.type
_entity_poly.pdbx_seq_one_letter_code
_entity_poly.pdbx_strand_id
1 'polypeptide(L)'
;MKFIGYLQRFVSTLINNVEKKRILTNIKDYDTLETRHFIIRFDGKNDKIAYLTGEVAEKYYNAVCDMFNYYPEEKSIIIIYNDGDELLKNTRLNKQTYPMGSTIVE
;
A
#
# COMPACT_ATOMS: atom_id res chain seq x y z
N MET A 1 10.57 -26.56 -8.17
CA MET A 1 10.54 -25.76 -9.41
C MET A 1 11.07 -24.38 -9.09
N LYS A 2 12.22 -24.00 -9.64
CA LYS A 2 12.85 -22.69 -9.44
C LYS A 2 12.12 -21.66 -10.32
N PHE A 3 11.56 -20.61 -9.72
CA PHE A 3 11.24 -19.37 -10.42
C PHE A 3 12.02 -18.23 -9.77
N ILE A 4 13.26 -18.09 -10.23
CA ILE A 4 14.02 -16.84 -10.12
C ILE A 4 13.47 -15.96 -11.25
N GLY A 5 12.90 -14.80 -10.91
CA GLY A 5 12.26 -13.95 -11.90
C GLY A 5 12.18 -12.48 -11.48
N TYR A 6 13.27 -11.77 -11.76
CA TYR A 6 13.35 -10.33 -12.02
C TYR A 6 13.01 -9.35 -10.89
N LEU A 7 14.10 -8.94 -10.24
CA LEU A 7 14.33 -7.60 -9.71
C LEU A 7 13.93 -6.54 -10.75
N GLN A 8 12.76 -5.90 -10.61
CA GLN A 8 12.44 -4.71 -11.38
C GLN A 8 12.06 -3.56 -10.45
N ARG A 9 13.05 -2.69 -10.26
CA ARG A 9 13.00 -1.43 -9.55
C ARG A 9 12.14 -0.44 -10.35
N PHE A 10 10.82 -0.52 -10.26
CA PHE A 10 9.91 0.54 -10.70
C PHE A 10 9.55 1.43 -9.51
N VAL A 11 10.43 2.37 -9.21
CA VAL A 11 10.10 3.46 -8.29
C VAL A 11 9.30 4.47 -9.12
N SER A 12 7.97 4.46 -8.96
CA SER A 12 7.04 5.41 -9.58
C SER A 12 7.56 6.85 -9.41
N THR A 13 7.80 7.54 -10.52
CA THR A 13 8.61 8.76 -10.59
C THR A 13 7.86 10.06 -10.27
N LEU A 14 6.60 10.04 -9.82
CA LEU A 14 5.78 11.26 -9.79
C LEU A 14 5.06 11.56 -8.47
N ILE A 15 5.79 11.72 -7.34
CA ILE A 15 5.12 12.24 -6.14
C ILE A 15 5.95 13.28 -5.36
N ASN A 16 5.64 14.56 -5.59
CA ASN A 16 6.25 15.70 -4.89
C ASN A 16 5.46 16.06 -3.62
N ASN A 17 5.59 15.25 -2.56
CA ASN A 17 5.14 15.62 -1.21
C ASN A 17 6.16 15.16 -0.16
N VAL A 18 6.59 16.08 0.73
CA VAL A 18 7.63 15.87 1.76
C VAL A 18 7.27 14.72 2.71
N GLU A 19 6.00 14.58 3.06
CA GLU A 19 5.51 13.50 3.92
C GLU A 19 5.67 12.12 3.25
N LYS A 20 5.44 12.04 1.93
CA LYS A 20 5.60 10.80 1.17
C LYS A 20 7.06 10.39 1.02
N LYS A 21 7.98 11.36 0.87
CA LYS A 21 9.43 11.08 0.90
C LYS A 21 9.87 10.40 2.20
N ARG A 22 9.29 10.79 3.34
CA ARG A 22 9.61 10.18 4.64
C ARG A 22 9.14 8.74 4.71
N ILE A 23 7.89 8.48 4.33
CA ILE A 23 7.34 7.12 4.28
C ILE A 23 8.19 6.24 3.34
N LEU A 24 8.49 6.73 2.13
CA LEU A 24 9.32 6.03 1.15
C LEU A 24 10.75 5.76 1.63
N THR A 25 11.31 6.63 2.49
CA THR A 25 12.64 6.42 3.08
C THR A 25 12.61 5.32 4.12
N ASN A 26 11.56 5.26 4.94
CA ASN A 26 11.42 4.25 5.99
C ASN A 26 11.09 2.85 5.45
N ILE A 27 10.42 2.76 4.30
CA ILE A 27 10.09 1.49 3.64
C ILE A 27 11.08 1.11 2.53
N LYS A 28 12.28 1.70 2.52
CA LYS A 28 13.26 1.49 1.44
C LYS A 28 13.69 0.03 1.30
N ASP A 29 13.71 -0.69 2.42
CA ASP A 29 14.12 -2.10 2.48
C ASP A 29 12.92 -3.07 2.40
N TYR A 30 11.71 -2.57 2.15
CA TYR A 30 10.54 -3.41 1.98
C TYR A 30 10.57 -4.07 0.60
N ASP A 31 10.18 -5.33 0.57
CA ASP A 31 9.87 -6.05 -0.65
C ASP A 31 8.63 -5.45 -1.33
N THR A 32 8.53 -5.67 -2.64
CA THR A 32 7.45 -5.14 -3.47
C THR A 32 6.78 -6.26 -4.25
N LEU A 33 5.46 -6.32 -4.15
CA LEU A 33 4.59 -7.13 -4.99
C LEU A 33 3.74 -6.20 -5.86
N GLU A 34 3.86 -6.33 -7.18
CA GLU A 34 3.03 -5.58 -8.11
C GLU A 34 1.89 -6.43 -8.65
N THR A 35 0.70 -5.83 -8.69
CA THR A 35 -0.51 -6.37 -9.31
C THR A 35 -0.94 -5.48 -10.48
N ARG A 36 -2.13 -5.69 -11.02
CA ARG A 36 -2.65 -4.88 -12.14
C ARG A 36 -2.93 -3.45 -11.69
N HIS A 37 -3.56 -3.28 -10.53
CA HIS A 37 -4.01 -1.98 -10.03
C HIS A 37 -3.30 -1.53 -8.74
N PHE A 38 -2.49 -2.39 -8.11
CA PHE A 38 -1.83 -2.08 -6.84
C PHE A 38 -0.32 -2.36 -6.82
N ILE A 39 0.39 -1.59 -6.00
CA ILE A 39 1.79 -1.83 -5.58
C ILE A 39 1.76 -2.10 -4.08
N ILE A 40 2.19 -3.29 -3.65
CA ILE A 40 2.15 -3.73 -2.26
C ILE A 40 3.57 -3.76 -1.71
N ARG A 41 3.81 -3.04 -0.61
CA ARG A 41 5.11 -2.96 0.08
C ARG A 41 5.02 -3.68 1.41
N PHE A 42 5.96 -4.58 1.68
CA PHE A 42 5.94 -5.41 2.88
C PHE A 42 7.37 -5.81 3.32
N ASP A 43 7.56 -6.14 4.60
CA ASP A 43 8.76 -6.85 5.06
C ASP A 43 8.75 -8.29 4.53
N GLY A 44 9.85 -8.80 3.97
CA GLY A 44 9.95 -10.10 3.30
C GLY A 44 9.48 -11.32 4.11
N LYS A 45 9.29 -11.20 5.42
CA LYS A 45 8.61 -12.22 6.25
C LYS A 45 7.10 -12.35 5.99
N ASN A 46 6.50 -11.38 5.30
CA ASN A 46 5.05 -11.26 5.06
C ASN A 46 4.65 -11.56 3.60
N ASP A 47 5.45 -12.30 2.86
CA ASP A 47 5.21 -12.66 1.45
C ASP A 47 3.80 -13.22 1.18
N LYS A 48 3.35 -14.16 2.00
CA LYS A 48 2.02 -14.78 1.89
C LYS A 48 0.89 -13.79 2.18
N ILE A 49 1.10 -12.90 3.15
CA ILE A 49 0.13 -11.87 3.52
C ILE A 49 0.02 -10.88 2.36
N ALA A 50 1.15 -10.44 1.80
CA ALA A 50 1.17 -9.54 0.65
C ALA A 50 0.44 -10.14 -0.56
N TYR A 51 0.66 -11.43 -0.85
CA TYR A 51 -0.02 -12.13 -1.93
C TYR A 51 -1.54 -12.18 -1.71
N LEU A 52 -2.00 -12.61 -0.53
CA LEU A 52 -3.42 -12.67 -0.19
C LEU A 52 -4.08 -11.28 -0.24
N THR A 53 -3.40 -10.25 0.27
CA THR A 53 -3.87 -8.86 0.20
C THR A 53 -4.04 -8.43 -1.25
N GLY A 54 -3.09 -8.76 -2.14
CA GLY A 54 -3.19 -8.44 -3.56
C GLY A 54 -4.36 -9.12 -4.25
N GLU A 55 -4.57 -10.42 -4.02
CA GLU A 55 -5.70 -11.15 -4.59
C GLU A 55 -7.06 -10.58 -4.14
N VAL A 56 -7.19 -10.26 -2.85
CA VAL A 56 -8.42 -9.67 -2.31
C VAL A 56 -8.64 -8.25 -2.85
N ALA A 57 -7.59 -7.42 -2.91
CA ALA A 57 -7.69 -6.06 -3.42
C ALA A 57 -8.12 -6.03 -4.90
N GLU A 58 -7.52 -6.88 -5.73
CA GLU A 58 -7.89 -7.02 -7.14
C GLU A 58 -9.32 -7.52 -7.32
N LYS A 59 -9.75 -8.50 -6.51
CA LYS A 59 -11.10 -9.04 -6.56
C LYS A 59 -12.18 -7.96 -6.36
N TYR A 60 -11.93 -6.98 -5.49
CA TYR A 60 -12.90 -5.93 -5.17
C TYR A 60 -12.66 -4.60 -5.88
N TYR A 61 -11.57 -4.46 -6.65
CA TYR A 61 -11.18 -3.19 -7.27
C TYR A 61 -12.31 -2.57 -8.11
N ASN A 62 -12.88 -3.31 -9.06
CA ASN A 62 -13.95 -2.80 -9.92
C ASN A 62 -15.19 -2.40 -9.11
N ALA A 63 -15.60 -3.23 -8.14
CA ALA A 63 -16.77 -2.95 -7.32
C ALA A 63 -16.62 -1.63 -6.54
N VAL A 64 -15.42 -1.35 -6.00
CA VAL A 64 -15.13 -0.10 -5.30
C VAL A 64 -15.07 1.07 -6.28
N CYS A 65 -14.39 0.92 -7.42
CA CYS A 65 -14.28 1.98 -8.43
C CYS A 65 -15.64 2.36 -9.02
N ASP A 66 -16.50 1.36 -9.28
CA ASP A 66 -17.87 1.57 -9.77
C ASP A 66 -18.73 2.31 -8.74
N MET A 67 -18.63 1.94 -7.46
CA MET A 67 -19.39 2.58 -6.38
C MET A 67 -19.10 4.08 -6.27
N PHE A 68 -17.87 4.50 -6.55
CA PHE A 68 -17.46 5.91 -6.50
C PHE A 68 -17.35 6.58 -7.88
N ASN A 69 -17.64 5.84 -8.96
CA ASN A 69 -17.41 6.24 -10.35
C ASN A 69 -16.02 6.87 -10.57
N TYR A 70 -14.99 6.27 -9.96
CA TYR A 70 -13.63 6.76 -10.00
C TYR A 70 -12.64 5.61 -10.16
N TYR A 71 -11.83 5.69 -11.20
CA TYR A 71 -10.78 4.73 -11.53
C TYR A 71 -9.43 5.44 -11.42
N PRO A 72 -8.58 5.09 -10.44
CA PRO A 72 -7.24 5.64 -10.34
C PRO A 72 -6.42 5.43 -11.62
N GLU A 73 -5.80 6.49 -12.14
CA GLU A 73 -4.90 6.41 -13.31
C GLU A 73 -3.57 5.71 -12.96
N GLU A 74 -3.10 5.90 -11.73
CA GLU A 74 -1.89 5.27 -11.20
C GLU A 74 -2.24 4.09 -10.28
N LYS A 75 -1.32 3.12 -10.18
CA LYS A 75 -1.46 2.01 -9.24
C LYS A 75 -1.52 2.52 -7.81
N SER A 76 -2.51 2.04 -7.05
CA SER A 76 -2.65 2.38 -5.64
C SER A 76 -1.61 1.66 -4.79
N ILE A 77 -1.02 2.35 -3.81
CA ILE A 77 0.04 1.79 -2.97
C ILE A 77 -0.57 1.25 -1.67
N ILE A 78 -0.30 -0.01 -1.35
CA ILE A 78 -0.62 -0.65 -0.08
C ILE A 78 0.69 -0.90 0.68
N ILE A 79 0.75 -0.53 1.95
CA ILE A 79 1.92 -0.77 2.81
C ILE A 79 1.48 -1.65 3.99
N ILE A 80 2.13 -2.80 4.15
CA ILE A 80 1.90 -3.74 5.23
C ILE A 80 3.01 -3.54 6.26
N TYR A 81 2.65 -2.99 7.42
CA TYR A 81 3.54 -2.82 8.57
C TYR A 81 3.48 -4.05 9.48
N ASN A 82 4.59 -4.37 10.13
CA ASN A 82 4.66 -5.51 11.06
C ASN A 82 3.93 -5.24 12.37
N ASP A 83 3.90 -3.98 12.79
CA ASP A 83 3.28 -3.57 14.05
C ASP A 83 2.63 -2.18 13.95
N GLY A 84 1.75 -1.90 14.91
CA GLY A 84 1.01 -0.63 14.97
C GLY A 84 1.89 0.58 15.28
N ASP A 85 3.03 0.40 15.95
CA ASP A 85 3.95 1.50 16.25
C ASP A 85 4.68 1.97 14.99
N GLU A 86 5.01 1.06 14.08
CA GLU A 86 5.59 1.36 12.77
C GLU A 86 4.61 2.11 11.88
N LEU A 87 3.33 1.72 11.89
CA LEU A 87 2.26 2.48 11.25
C LEU A 87 2.17 3.90 11.83
N LEU A 88 2.13 4.07 13.15
CA LEU A 88 2.03 5.38 13.82
C LEU A 88 3.29 6.24 13.67
N LYS A 89 4.47 5.64 13.47
CA LYS A 89 5.71 6.39 13.16
C LYS A 89 5.72 6.92 11.73
N ASN A 90 5.13 6.16 10.80
CA ASN A 90 5.11 6.49 9.37
C ASN A 90 3.92 7.35 8.98
N THR A 91 2.81 7.23 9.68
CA THR A 91 1.60 7.99 9.48
C THR A 91 1.46 8.97 10.64
N ARG A 92 1.26 10.27 10.39
CA ARG A 92 1.07 11.27 11.47
C ARG A 92 -0.31 11.12 12.15
N LEU A 93 -0.83 9.91 12.20
CA LEU A 93 -2.06 9.56 12.90
C LEU A 93 -1.81 9.81 14.38
N ASN A 94 -2.35 10.93 14.86
CA ASN A 94 -2.30 11.26 16.26
C ASN A 94 -3.01 10.13 17.02
N LYS A 95 -2.42 9.64 18.11
CA LYS A 95 -2.89 8.49 18.92
C LYS A 95 -4.36 8.51 19.37
N GLN A 96 -5.11 9.57 19.07
CA GLN A 96 -6.51 9.78 19.45
C GLN A 96 -7.52 9.50 18.35
N THR A 97 -7.12 9.26 17.10
CA THR A 97 -8.09 9.00 16.03
C THR A 97 -7.54 7.93 15.10
N TYR A 98 -7.84 6.67 15.41
CA TYR A 98 -7.75 5.60 14.44
C TYR A 98 -8.67 5.97 13.27
N PRO A 99 -8.17 6.16 12.03
CA PRO A 99 -9.02 6.39 10.88
C PRO A 99 -9.52 5.03 10.40
N MET A 100 -10.41 4.43 11.19
CA MET A 100 -11.36 3.45 10.71
C MET A 100 -12.72 4.15 10.74
N GLY A 101 -13.11 4.72 9.59
CA GLY A 101 -14.44 5.25 9.31
C GLY A 101 -15.10 6.07 10.41
N SER A 102 -14.90 7.39 10.42
CA SER A 102 -15.92 8.29 10.94
C SER A 102 -16.37 9.21 9.80
N THR A 103 -17.48 8.82 9.19
CA THR A 103 -18.41 9.75 8.56
C THR A 103 -18.59 10.96 9.48
N ILE A 104 -18.14 12.14 9.04
CA ILE A 104 -18.68 13.39 9.56
C ILE A 104 -20.00 13.61 8.84
N VAL A 105 -21.07 13.13 9.47
CA VAL A 105 -22.40 13.70 9.33
C VAL A 105 -22.54 14.72 10.45
N GLU A 106 -22.52 15.99 10.09
CA GLU A 106 -23.36 17.05 10.66
C GLU A 106 -23.44 18.20 9.65
#